data_AF-A0A7S2ZS75-F1
#
_entry.id   AF-A0A7S2ZS75-F1
#
_cell.length_a   1.000
_cell.length_b   1.000
_cell.length_c   1.000
_cell.angle_alpha   90.00
_cell.angle_beta   90.00
_cell.angle_gamma   90.00
#
_symmetry.space_group_name_H-M   'P 1'
#
loop_
_entity.id
_entity.type
_entity.pdbx_description
1 polymer ?
#
loop_
_entity_poly.entity_id
_entity_poly.type
_entity_poly.pdbx_seq_one_letter_code
_entity_poly.pdbx_strand_id
1 'polypeptide(L)'
;MFLLIPVRLLMAFILDTYVLNDILVNLFILLPSSRRNEMEADYIGLRLMTKACYDPHGSPAIFTKLGEYAKRNPMKIPEYLSTHPADDRRITTLEGLLPEVLEEYETQCSPSVRRFSRMSAFSL
;
A
#
# COMPACT_ATOMS: atom_id res chain seq x y z
N MET A 1 30.11 1.34 -41.70
CA MET A 1 29.03 1.94 -40.88
C MET A 1 27.63 1.52 -41.32
N PHE A 2 27.32 1.48 -42.63
CA PHE A 2 25.99 1.10 -43.15
C PHE A 2 25.55 -0.36 -42.92
N LEU A 3 26.48 -1.32 -42.82
CA LEU A 3 26.17 -2.74 -42.58
C LEU A 3 25.69 -3.03 -41.14
N LEU A 4 26.02 -2.15 -40.19
CA LEU A 4 25.62 -2.29 -38.79
C LEU A 4 24.22 -1.72 -38.50
N ILE A 5 23.71 -0.85 -39.38
CA ILE A 5 22.39 -0.23 -39.25
C ILE A 5 21.25 -1.27 -39.22
N PRO A 6 21.17 -2.25 -40.14
CA PRO A 6 20.11 -3.27 -40.10
C PRO A 6 20.22 -4.18 -38.87
N VAL A 7 21.45 -4.51 -38.43
CA VAL A 7 21.67 -5.28 -37.20
C VAL A 7 21.23 -4.49 -35.97
N ARG A 8 21.47 -3.18 -35.95
CA ARG A 8 21.06 -2.28 -34.86
C ARG A 8 19.54 -2.05 -34.84
N LEU A 9 18.88 -2.01 -35.99
CA LEU A 9 17.42 -1.94 -36.11
C LEU A 9 16.74 -3.26 -35.73
N LEU A 10 17.33 -4.40 -36.10
CA LEU A 10 16.87 -5.72 -35.67
C LEU A 10 17.06 -5.90 -34.15
N MET A 11 18.23 -5.52 -33.63
CA MET A 11 18.48 -5.52 -32.18
C MET A 11 17.58 -4.53 -31.45
N ALA A 12 17.27 -3.36 -32.00
CA ALA A 12 16.29 -2.44 -31.43
C ALA A 12 14.88 -3.04 -31.46
N PHE A 13 14.45 -3.67 -32.56
CA PHE A 13 13.15 -4.35 -32.62
C PHE A 13 13.04 -5.51 -31.61
N ILE A 14 14.12 -6.28 -31.43
CA ILE A 14 14.18 -7.37 -30.45
C ILE A 14 14.27 -6.81 -29.01
N LEU A 15 15.15 -5.83 -28.71
CA LEU A 15 15.27 -5.20 -27.39
C LEU A 15 14.04 -4.37 -27.00
N ASP A 16 13.42 -3.66 -27.93
CA ASP A 16 12.23 -2.82 -27.68
C ASP A 16 11.02 -3.66 -27.33
N THR A 17 10.91 -4.89 -27.87
CA THR A 17 9.87 -5.82 -27.42
C THR A 17 10.04 -6.24 -25.95
N TYR A 18 11.26 -6.29 -25.42
CA TYR A 18 11.47 -6.55 -23.98
C TYR A 18 11.04 -5.36 -23.13
N VAL A 19 11.37 -4.13 -23.53
CA VAL A 19 10.96 -2.92 -22.80
C VAL A 19 9.44 -2.75 -22.83
N LEU A 20 8.80 -2.96 -23.99
CA LEU A 20 7.34 -2.89 -24.12
C LEU A 20 6.63 -4.00 -23.34
N ASN A 21 7.14 -5.23 -23.40
CA ASN A 21 6.59 -6.33 -22.60
C ASN A 21 6.73 -6.06 -21.10
N ASP A 22 7.86 -5.51 -20.65
CA ASP A 22 8.07 -5.18 -19.24
C ASP A 22 7.09 -4.09 -18.77
N ILE A 23 6.91 -3.02 -19.55
CA ILE A 23 5.90 -1.99 -19.24
C ILE A 23 4.48 -2.58 -19.20
N LEU A 24 4.14 -3.44 -20.17
CA LEU A 24 2.83 -4.08 -20.24
C LEU A 24 2.58 -5.01 -19.04
N VAL A 25 3.53 -5.87 -18.70
CA VAL A 25 3.42 -6.79 -17.56
C VAL A 25 3.37 -6.02 -16.25
N ASN A 26 4.22 -5.01 -16.06
CA ASN A 26 4.21 -4.19 -14.85
C ASN A 26 2.88 -3.46 -14.68
N LEU A 27 2.36 -2.81 -15.72
CA LEU A 27 1.16 -1.99 -15.64
C LEU A 27 -0.13 -2.80 -15.52
N PHE A 28 -0.24 -3.92 -16.24
CA PHE A 28 -1.51 -4.67 -16.34
C PHE A 28 -1.58 -5.92 -15.47
N ILE A 29 -0.45 -6.49 -15.06
CA ILE A 29 -0.42 -7.74 -14.29
C ILE A 29 0.09 -7.48 -12.88
N LEU A 30 1.28 -6.90 -12.76
CA LEU A 30 1.96 -6.76 -11.46
C LEU A 30 1.32 -5.66 -10.60
N LEU A 31 1.08 -4.47 -11.14
CA LEU A 31 0.50 -3.34 -10.40
C LEU A 31 -0.93 -3.62 -9.89
N PRO A 32 -1.88 -4.17 -10.68
CA PRO A 32 -3.20 -4.53 -10.17
C PRO A 32 -3.16 -5.65 -9.13
N SER A 33 -2.25 -6.63 -9.29
CA SER A 33 -2.03 -7.66 -8.27
C SER A 33 -1.48 -7.05 -6.97
N SER A 34 -0.58 -6.08 -7.06
CA SER A 34 -0.01 -5.37 -5.91
C SER A 34 -1.11 -4.72 -5.07
N ARG A 35 -2.12 -4.11 -5.71
CA ARG A 35 -3.23 -3.49 -4.98
C ARG A 35 -4.06 -4.48 -4.17
N ARG A 36 -4.37 -5.66 -4.71
CA ARG A 36 -5.07 -6.71 -3.92
C ARG A 36 -4.22 -7.17 -2.75
N ASN A 37 -2.91 -7.33 -2.96
CA ASN A 37 -1.98 -7.74 -1.92
C ASN A 37 -1.88 -6.67 -0.81
N GLU A 38 -1.95 -5.38 -1.16
CA GLU A 38 -1.99 -4.28 -0.18
C GLU A 38 -3.26 -4.31 0.68
N MET A 39 -4.43 -4.55 0.08
CA MET A 39 -5.68 -4.67 0.83
C MET A 39 -5.63 -5.84 1.80
N GLU A 40 -5.09 -6.99 1.37
CA GLU A 40 -4.93 -8.16 2.23
C GLU A 40 -3.90 -7.89 3.35
N ALA A 41 -2.77 -7.25 3.02
CA ALA A 41 -1.76 -6.87 4.00
C ALA A 41 -2.32 -5.91 5.05
N ASP A 42 -3.15 -4.95 4.66
CA ASP A 42 -3.82 -4.02 5.58
C ASP A 42 -4.80 -4.73 6.51
N TYR A 43 -5.61 -5.64 5.97
CA TYR A 43 -6.54 -6.45 6.76
C TYR A 43 -5.80 -7.31 7.79
N ILE A 44 -4.76 -8.03 7.36
CA ILE A 44 -3.95 -8.88 8.24
C ILE A 44 -3.22 -8.01 9.27
N GLY A 45 -2.64 -6.89 8.85
CA GLY A 45 -1.92 -5.95 9.72
C GLY A 45 -2.82 -5.38 10.82
N LEU A 46 -4.05 -4.97 10.46
CA LEU A 46 -5.05 -4.48 11.42
C LEU A 46 -5.37 -5.55 12.47
N ARG A 47 -5.60 -6.79 12.05
CA ARG A 47 -5.88 -7.90 12.98
C ARG A 47 -4.69 -8.26 13.87
N LEU A 48 -3.47 -8.25 13.33
CA LEU A 48 -2.26 -8.47 14.12
C LEU A 48 -2.08 -7.37 15.18
N MET A 49 -2.33 -6.12 14.81
CA MET A 49 -2.30 -4.97 15.72
C MET A 49 -3.31 -5.14 16.86
N THR A 50 -4.55 -5.53 16.52
CA THR A 50 -5.60 -5.87 17.50
C THR A 50 -5.18 -6.99 18.45
N LYS A 51 -4.62 -8.09 17.93
CA LYS A 51 -4.15 -9.22 18.74
C LYS A 51 -2.97 -8.88 19.64
N ALA A 52 -2.13 -7.94 19.20
CA ALA A 52 -1.07 -7.36 20.02
C ALA A 52 -1.58 -6.31 21.01
N CYS A 53 -2.90 -6.12 21.09
CA CYS A 53 -3.58 -5.16 21.96
C CYS A 53 -3.20 -3.71 21.71
N TYR A 54 -2.83 -3.34 20.48
CA TYR A 54 -2.73 -1.94 20.05
C TYR A 54 -4.09 -1.38 19.65
N ASP A 55 -4.27 -0.07 19.79
CA ASP A 55 -5.52 0.62 19.45
C ASP A 55 -5.84 0.50 17.94
N PRO A 56 -6.93 -0.19 17.55
CA PRO A 56 -7.32 -0.39 16.15
C PRO A 56 -7.49 0.92 15.36
N HIS A 57 -7.85 2.03 16.03
CA HIS A 57 -8.00 3.33 15.38
C HIS A 57 -6.68 3.92 14.87
N GLY A 58 -5.53 3.45 15.37
CA GLY A 58 -4.22 3.93 14.95
C GLY A 58 -3.92 3.65 13.48
N SER A 59 -4.41 2.53 12.93
CA SER A 59 -4.13 2.14 11.54
C SER A 59 -4.73 3.13 10.51
N PRO A 60 -6.06 3.38 10.47
CA PRO A 60 -6.63 4.35 9.52
C PRO A 60 -6.06 5.77 9.74
N ALA A 61 -5.76 6.16 10.98
CA ALA A 61 -5.15 7.47 11.28
C ALA A 61 -3.77 7.66 10.62
N ILE A 62 -2.92 6.62 10.63
CA ILE A 62 -1.61 6.65 9.96
C ILE A 62 -1.79 6.80 8.44
N PHE A 63 -2.70 6.02 7.84
CA PHE A 63 -2.96 6.10 6.40
C PHE A 63 -3.53 7.45 5.97
N THR A 64 -4.40 8.07 6.78
CA THR A 64 -4.88 9.43 6.55
C THR A 64 -3.73 10.44 6.56
N LYS A 65 -2.84 10.39 7.57
CA LYS A 65 -1.65 11.25 7.62
C LYS A 65 -0.71 11.02 6.42
N LEU A 66 -0.55 9.77 5.99
CA LEU A 66 0.27 9.41 4.82
C LEU A 66 -0.33 9.98 3.53
N GLY A 67 -1.65 9.88 3.36
CA GLY A 67 -2.37 10.47 2.22
C GLY A 67 -2.24 12.00 2.18
N GLU A 68 -2.33 12.66 3.33
CA GLU A 68 -2.06 14.10 3.44
C GLU A 68 -0.60 14.46 3.09
N TYR A 69 0.36 13.68 3.58
CA TYR A 69 1.78 13.88 3.25
C TYR A 69 2.03 13.71 1.75
N ALA A 70 1.45 12.69 1.12
CA ALA A 70 1.55 12.47 -0.31
C ALA A 70 0.95 13.63 -1.12
N LYS A 71 -0.13 14.26 -0.63
CA LYS A 71 -0.75 15.45 -1.27
C LYS A 71 0.14 16.70 -1.20
N ARG A 72 1.02 16.83 -0.19
CA ARG A 72 1.92 17.99 -0.02
C ARG A 72 3.20 17.92 -0.85
N ASN A 73 3.53 16.77 -1.43
CA ASN A 73 4.75 16.59 -2.21
C ASN A 73 4.53 16.91 -3.71
N PRO A 74 5.27 17.86 -4.31
CA PRO A 74 5.10 18.26 -5.70
C PRO A 74 5.65 17.26 -6.72
N MET A 75 6.54 16.34 -6.31
CA MET A 75 6.98 15.19 -7.12
C MET A 75 6.08 13.98 -6.85
N LYS A 76 4.78 14.11 -7.13
CA LYS A 76 3.86 12.99 -6.97
C LYS A 76 4.09 12.01 -8.12
N ILE A 77 4.77 10.90 -7.83
CA ILE A 77 4.74 9.75 -8.74
C ILE A 77 3.26 9.40 -8.90
N PRO A 78 2.73 9.33 -10.14
CA PRO A 78 1.34 8.99 -10.34
C PRO A 78 0.97 7.70 -9.61
N GLU A 79 -0.22 7.64 -9.04
CA GLU A 79 -0.66 6.54 -8.18
C GLU A 79 -0.67 5.17 -8.89
N TYR A 80 -0.78 5.18 -10.23
CA TYR A 80 -0.67 4.00 -11.08
C TYR A 80 0.77 3.52 -11.29
N LEU A 81 1.79 4.29 -10.89
CA LEU A 81 3.23 3.93 -10.96
C LEU A 81 3.85 3.70 -9.57
N SER A 82 3.09 3.87 -8.50
CA SER A 82 3.57 3.65 -7.14
C SER A 82 3.43 2.18 -6.76
N THR A 83 4.45 1.61 -6.11
CA THR A 83 4.42 0.23 -5.59
C THR A 83 3.62 0.11 -4.29
N HIS A 84 3.39 1.22 -3.58
CA HIS A 84 2.54 1.34 -2.38
C HIS A 84 1.82 2.70 -2.32
N PRO A 85 0.77 2.91 -3.13
CA PRO A 85 0.00 4.14 -3.07
C PRO A 85 -0.82 4.22 -1.76
N ALA A 86 -0.84 5.41 -1.17
CA ALA A 86 -1.82 5.77 -0.16
C ALA A 86 -3.15 6.09 -0.87
N ASP A 87 -3.91 5.04 -1.21
CA ASP A 87 -5.24 5.13 -1.83
C ASP A 87 -6.30 5.41 -0.76
N ASP A 88 -7.17 6.38 -1.01
CA ASP A 88 -8.31 6.70 -0.13
C ASP A 88 -9.22 5.46 0.07
N ARG A 89 -9.25 4.52 -0.88
CA ARG A 89 -9.98 3.24 -0.74
C ARG A 89 -9.47 2.36 0.40
N ARG A 90 -8.17 2.40 0.68
CA ARG A 90 -7.55 1.63 1.78
C ARG A 90 -8.05 2.14 3.13
N ILE A 91 -8.12 3.46 3.29
CA ILE A 91 -8.68 4.12 4.47
C ILE A 91 -10.14 3.69 4.67
N THR A 92 -10.97 3.81 3.62
CA THR A 92 -12.39 3.42 3.74
C THR A 92 -12.58 1.94 4.07
N THR A 93 -11.69 1.07 3.61
CA THR A 93 -11.77 -0.37 3.90
C THR A 93 -11.36 -0.65 5.34
N LEU A 94 -10.27 -0.04 5.83
CA LEU A 94 -9.84 -0.13 7.21
C LEU A 94 -10.92 0.40 8.17
N GLU A 95 -11.53 1.53 7.85
CA GLU A 95 -12.65 2.10 8.62
C GLU A 95 -13.86 1.16 8.66
N GLY A 96 -14.17 0.50 7.54
CA GLY A 96 -15.25 -0.50 7.48
C GLY A 96 -14.98 -1.76 8.31
N LEU A 97 -13.71 -2.10 8.55
CA LEU A 97 -13.29 -3.24 9.36
C LEU A 97 -13.24 -2.92 10.86
N LEU A 98 -13.22 -1.64 11.24
CA LEU A 98 -13.12 -1.21 12.64
C LEU A 98 -14.15 -1.87 13.56
N PRO A 99 -15.46 -1.98 13.22
CA PRO A 99 -16.44 -2.57 14.12
C PRO A 99 -16.09 -4.02 14.53
N GLU A 100 -15.63 -4.83 13.58
CA GLU A 100 -15.25 -6.23 13.82
C GLU A 100 -14.01 -6.31 14.71
N VAL A 101 -12.96 -5.56 14.38
CA VAL A 101 -11.69 -5.65 15.12
C VAL A 101 -11.74 -4.95 16.48
N LEU A 102 -12.63 -3.98 16.67
CA LEU A 102 -12.85 -3.36 17.98
C LEU A 102 -13.53 -4.32 18.93
N GLU A 103 -14.49 -5.12 18.46
CA GLU A 103 -15.08 -6.20 19.26
C GLU A 103 -14.00 -7.23 19.67
N GLU A 104 -13.13 -7.63 18.73
CA GLU A 104 -11.99 -8.52 19.02
C GLU A 104 -11.03 -7.90 20.04
N TYR A 105 -10.73 -6.61 19.91
CA TYR A 105 -9.87 -5.85 20.84
C TYR A 105 -10.47 -5.77 22.25
N GLU A 106 -11.76 -5.50 22.37
CA GLU A 106 -12.43 -5.33 23.66
C GLU A 106 -12.56 -6.65 24.43
N THR A 107 -12.76 -7.75 23.70
CA THR A 107 -12.92 -9.09 24.27
C THR A 107 -11.60 -9.74 24.65
N GLN A 108 -10.54 -9.59 23.85
CA GLN A 108 -9.26 -10.26 24.09
C GLN A 108 -8.29 -9.48 24.99
N CYS A 109 -8.35 -8.14 24.97
CA CYS A 109 -7.34 -7.31 25.65
C CYS A 109 -7.84 -6.79 27.00
N SER A 110 -7.09 -7.03 28.08
CA SER A 110 -7.40 -6.51 29.42
C SER A 110 -7.42 -4.97 29.46
N PRO A 111 -8.30 -4.33 30.26
CA PRO A 111 -8.33 -2.88 30.44
C PRO A 111 -6.98 -2.26 30.85
N SER A 112 -6.16 -2.99 31.61
CA SER A 112 -4.82 -2.53 32.01
C SER A 112 -3.87 -2.42 30.83
N VAL A 113 -3.95 -3.36 29.89
CA VAL A 113 -3.14 -3.38 28.65
C VAL A 113 -3.61 -2.29 27.70
N ARG A 114 -4.94 -2.15 27.52
CA ARG A 114 -5.55 -1.12 26.67
C ARG A 114 -5.16 0.30 27.07
N ARG A 115 -4.99 0.55 28.38
CA ARG A 115 -4.58 1.87 28.89
C ARG A 115 -3.15 2.24 28.50
N PHE A 116 -2.27 1.25 28.38
CA PHE A 116 -0.88 1.44 27.96
C PHE A 116 -0.76 1.56 26.44
N SER A 117 -1.56 0.80 25.70
CA SER A 117 -1.48 0.70 24.25
C SER A 117 -2.26 1.77 23.47
N ARG A 118 -3.15 2.51 24.15
CA ARG A 118 -3.79 3.72 23.61
C ARG A 118 -2.69 4.71 23.27
N MET A 119 -2.32 4.78 21.99
CA MET A 119 -1.13 5.44 21.47
C MET A 119 -1.12 6.96 21.75
N SER A 120 -0.77 7.36 22.97
CA SER A 120 -0.33 8.73 23.28
C SER A 120 1.11 9.01 22.81
N ALA A 121 1.69 8.11 22.01
CA ALA A 121 3.07 8.17 21.53
C ALA A 121 3.22 8.56 20.04
N PHE A 122 2.13 8.69 19.29
CA PHE A 122 2.13 9.05 17.85
C PHE A 122 1.35 10.35 17.54
N SER A 123 1.15 11.19 18.55
CA SER A 123 0.85 12.61 18.38
C SER A 123 2.12 13.37 17.94
N LEU A 124 2.56 13.09 16.71
CA LEU A 124 3.41 13.97 15.91
C LEU A 124 2.56 14.65 14.84
#